data_AF-A0A3P6DN00-F1
#
_entry.id   AF-A0A3P6DN00-F1
#
_cell.length_a   1.000
_cell.length_b   1.000
_cell.length_c   1.000
_cell.angle_alpha   90.00
_cell.angle_beta   90.00
_cell.angle_gamma   90.00
#
_symmetry.space_group_name_H-M   'P 1'
#
loop_
_entity.id
_entity.type
_entity.pdbx_description
1 polymer ?
#
loop_
_entity_poly.entity_id
_entity_poly.type
_entity_poly.pdbx_seq_one_letter_code
_entity_poly.pdbx_strand_id
1 'polypeptide(L)' 'MTNNVGIPSRCWCGKGIVTYVSKTEENPYRRFFRCEIGLKRKKEQHLFKWVDEALLDEIQRMHE' A
#
# COMPACT_ATOMS: atom_id res chain seq x y z
N MET A 1 -9.19 11.81 -0.98
CA MET A 1 -9.13 10.45 -1.55
C MET A 1 -7.85 10.37 -2.36
N THR A 2 -6.76 9.82 -1.81
CA THR A 2 -5.55 9.60 -2.62
C THR A 2 -5.80 8.37 -3.46
N ASN A 3 -6.16 8.58 -4.73
CA ASN A 3 -6.19 7.53 -5.75
C ASN A 3 -4.77 6.97 -5.90
N ASN A 4 -4.41 5.98 -5.09
CA ASN A 4 -3.15 5.25 -5.16
C ASN A 4 -3.23 4.25 -6.31
N VAL A 5 -3.33 4.75 -7.54
CA VAL A 5 -3.21 3.92 -8.73
C VAL A 5 -1.72 3.68 -8.96
N GLY A 6 -1.32 2.41 -9.07
CA GLY A 6 0.07 2.00 -9.25
C GLY A 6 0.86 1.82 -7.94
N ILE A 7 2.19 1.81 -8.07
CA ILE A 7 3.11 1.66 -6.94
C ILE A 7 3.18 3.00 -6.18
N PRO A 8 2.75 3.04 -4.90
CA PRO A 8 2.76 4.28 -4.17
C PRO A 8 4.18 4.65 -3.72
N SER A 9 4.51 5.95 -3.79
CA SER A 9 5.82 6.48 -3.38
C SER A 9 5.79 7.22 -2.03
N ARG A 10 4.64 7.79 -1.64
CA ARG A 10 4.47 8.51 -0.36
C ARG A 10 3.03 8.42 0.15
N CYS A 11 2.84 8.51 1.48
CA CYS A 11 1.52 8.67 2.08
C CYS A 11 1.07 10.14 2.07
N TRP A 12 -0.24 10.40 2.09
CA TRP A 12 -0.81 11.76 2.19
C TRP A 12 -0.30 12.55 3.42
N CYS A 13 0.13 11.86 4.48
CA CYS A 13 0.72 12.48 5.67
C CYS A 13 2.19 12.92 5.50
N GLY A 14 2.75 12.79 4.30
CA GLY A 14 4.12 13.19 3.97
C GLY A 14 5.20 12.18 4.35
N LYS A 15 4.87 11.13 5.11
CA LYS A 15 5.81 10.05 5.48
C LYS A 15 6.00 9.01 4.39
N GLY A 16 7.12 8.30 4.49
CA GLY A 16 7.49 7.22 3.59
C GLY A 16 6.55 6.01 3.67
N ILE A 17 6.81 5.07 2.78
CA ILE A 17 6.07 3.81 2.66
C ILE A 17 7.04 2.67 2.96
N VAL A 18 6.54 1.67 3.67
CA VAL A 18 7.26 0.45 4.04
C VAL A 18 6.48 -0.75 3.53
N THR A 19 7.18 -1.77 3.06
CA THR A 19 6.59 -3.06 2.66
C THR A 19 6.53 -3.99 3.86
N TYR A 20 5.37 -4.58 4.09
CA TYR A 20 5.12 -5.56 5.14
C TYR A 20 4.64 -6.89 4.55
N VAL A 21 4.71 -7.94 5.37
CA VAL A 21 4.17 -9.26 5.08
C VAL A 21 2.97 -9.49 6.00
N SER A 22 1.82 -9.86 5.43
CA SER A 22 0.60 -10.19 6.16
C SER A 22 0.79 -11.48 6.95
N LYS A 23 0.30 -11.44 8.19
CA LYS A 23 0.30 -12.57 9.14
C LYS A 23 -1.11 -13.09 9.43
N THR A 24 -2.13 -12.59 8.73
CA THR A 24 -3.52 -13.04 8.94
C THR A 24 -3.75 -14.37 8.24
N GLU A 25 -4.72 -15.15 8.73
CA GLU A 25 -5.04 -16.47 8.17
C GLU A 25 -5.72 -16.37 6.81
N GLU A 26 -6.42 -15.26 6.52
CA GLU A 26 -7.11 -15.04 5.26
C GLU A 26 -6.15 -14.63 4.13
N ASN A 27 -5.06 -13.94 4.46
CA ASN A 27 -4.06 -13.48 3.51
C ASN A 27 -2.65 -13.81 4.03
N PRO A 28 -2.30 -15.08 4.22
CA PRO A 28 -1.03 -15.46 4.80
C PRO A 28 0.10 -15.12 3.82
N TYR A 29 1.18 -14.52 4.32
CA TYR A 29 2.38 -14.18 3.56
C TYR A 29 2.21 -13.15 2.43
N ARG A 30 0.99 -12.62 2.21
CA ARG A 30 0.74 -11.61 1.18
C ARG A 30 1.42 -10.29 1.55
N ARG A 31 2.11 -9.65 0.60
CA ARG A 31 2.86 -8.40 0.83
C ARG A 31 2.02 -7.17 0.57
N PHE A 32 2.15 -6.14 1.41
CA PHE A 32 1.46 -4.86 1.24
C PHE A 32 2.37 -3.67 1.53
N PHE A 33 2.10 -2.56 0.83
CA PHE A 33 2.63 -1.23 1.12
C PHE A 33 1.83 -0.57 2.24
N ARG A 34 2.52 0.06 3.19
CA ARG A 34 1.87 0.84 4.25
C ARG A 34 2.69 2.07 4.64
N CYS A 35 2.00 3.12 5.08
CA CYS A 35 2.65 4.28 5.69
C CYS A 35 3.52 3.88 6.90
N GLU A 36 4.73 4.42 6.96
CA GLU A 36 5.71 4.20 8.03
C GLU A 36 5.14 4.44 9.44
N ILE A 37 4.32 5.49 9.61
CA ILE A 37 3.71 5.85 10.89
C ILE A 37 2.27 5.32 11.04
N GLY A 38 1.71 4.71 10.01
CA GLY A 38 0.30 4.31 9.98
C GLY A 38 -0.07 3.22 10.98
N LEU A 39 0.91 2.42 11.43
CA LEU A 39 0.71 1.45 12.51
C LEU A 39 0.59 2.12 13.89
N LYS A 40 1.26 3.27 14.08
CA LYS A 40 1.25 4.04 15.33
C LYS A 40 0.01 4.93 15.44
N ARG A 41 -0.52 5.38 14.31
CA ARG A 41 -1.70 6.27 14.22
C ARG A 41 -2.96 5.53 13.78
N LYS A 42 -3.42 4.58 14.59
CA LYS A 42 -4.57 3.70 14.26
C LYS A 42 -5.91 4.42 14.05
N LYS A 43 -6.05 5.66 14.58
CA LYS A 43 -7.26 6.49 14.40
C LYS A 43 -7.30 7.21 13.05
N GLU A 44 -6.16 7.28 12.33
CA GLU A 44 -6.04 7.92 11.03
C GLU A 44 -5.99 6.85 9.93
N GLN A 45 -6.71 7.08 8.83
CA GLN A 45 -6.64 6.20 7.66
C GLN A 45 -5.43 6.55 6.81
N HIS A 46 -4.34 5.84 7.05
CA HIS A 46 -3.11 5.96 6.27
C HIS A 46 -3.07 5.01 5.08
N LEU A 47 -2.09 5.23 4.19
CA LEU A 47 -1.87 4.42 3.01
C LEU A 47 -1.75 2.93 3.38
N PHE A 48 -2.54 2.11 2.69
CA PHE A 48 -2.47 0.66 2.62
C PHE A 48 -2.78 0.26 1.17
N LYS A 49 -1.96 -0.61 0.56
CA LYS A 49 -2.21 -1.19 -0.76
C LYS A 49 -1.48 -2.52 -0.90
N TRP A 50 -2.11 -3.52 -1.49
CA TRP A 50 -1.44 -4.78 -1.76
C TRP A 50 -0.38 -4.62 -2.86
N VAL A 51 0.76 -5.31 -2.73
CA VAL A 51 1.88 -5.17 -3.68
C VAL A 51 1.49 -5.69 -5.05
N ASP A 52 0.80 -6.82 -5.12
CA ASP A 52 0.30 -7.42 -6.36
C ASP A 52 -0.70 -6.51 -7.07
N GLU A 53 -1.65 -5.91 -6.36
CA GLU A 53 -2.59 -4.93 -6.93
C GLU A 53 -1.86 -3.69 -7.48
N ALA A 54 -0.87 -3.19 -6.76
CA ALA A 54 -0.07 -2.06 -7.22
C ALA A 54 0.73 -2.37 -8.49
N LEU A 55 1.25 -3.59 -8.63
CA LEU A 55 1.96 -4.04 -9.82
C LEU A 55 1.01 -4.22 -11.01
N LEU A 56 -0.18 -4.80 -10.77
CA LEU A 56 -1.21 -4.96 -11.80
C LEU A 56 -1.65 -3.60 -12.35
N ASP A 57 -1.84 -2.59 -11.50
CA ASP A 57 -2.16 -1.24 -11.93
C ASP A 57 -1.10 -0.66 -12.88
N GLU A 58 0.20 -0.86 -12.60
CA GLU A 58 1.27 -0.38 -13.49
C GLU A 58 1.31 -1.14 -14.81
N ILE A 59 1.11 -2.46 -14.78
CA ILE A 59 1.03 -3.27 -16.01
C ILE A 59 -0.15 -2.79 -16.86
N GLN A 60 -1.32 -2.57 -16.26
CA GLN A 60 -2.50 -2.12 -16.98
C GLN A 60 -2.26 -0.77 -17.67
N ARG A 61 -1.62 0.18 -16.98
CA ARG A 61 -1.23 1.47 -17.57
C ARG A 61 -0.25 1.35 -18.74
N MET A 62 0.58 0.32 -18.78
CA MET A 62 1.50 0.10 -19.90
C MET A 62 0.78 -0.44 -21.16
N HIS A 63 -0.45 -0.96 -21.00
CA HIS A 63 -1.26 -1.46 -22.11
C HIS A 63 -2.30 -0.43 -22.60
N GLU A 64 -2.32 0.77 -21.99
CA GLU A 64 -3.09 1.95 -22.41
C GLU A 64 -2.24 2.86 -23.32
#